data_AF-A0A355EJB6-F1
#
_entry.id   AF-A0A355EJB6-F1
#
_cell.length_a   1.000
_cell.length_b   1.000
_cell.length_c   1.000
_cell.angle_alpha   90.00
_cell.angle_beta   90.00
_cell.angle_gamma   90.00
#
_symmetry.space_group_name_H-M   'P 1'
#
loop_
_entity.id
_entity.type
_entity.pdbx_description
1 polymer ?
#
loop_
_entity_poly.entity_id
_entity_poly.type
_entity_poly.pdbx_seq_one_letter_code
_entity_poly.pdbx_strand_id
1 'polypeptide(L)'
;MRRFLSLAMLSLFLLPLCAIAAEECLDCHDKYKKTNHGKLDCVVCHNDIKDLPHADKLAKPACTSCHAEAAKSFQASVHSDKGFKCSGCHNVHTPAQDTKTCVSCHSRVVHKTLPSAQKHLAEVECSGCHARTVQGHINVKVDSKQSMARDTLDRDGNKFVDVGEWKDFLVHSYSMVKDSYRIKRVYSVGGSAHNIGAKAISCNGCHVENKVFQKATLDVNAAGQRFRMGLDPHSMIPRLPMTDLYGLTSHGKSGVLCQDCHVSQERIDDGVCARCHAKAYGAYKGTKHAKGTAAYCTDCHDPHKVKTYRELGTGERISVCARCHTNYMEKHRWLPHAELHFMYLECSTCHSPQSEKGMVFNISVSGADGKRKLTYDDVAAAFGSRKRARNLIDVNGDGRIVSSEIVPFFEDLKKKTRDKVGIEGSIVVTGVYHDYSQVQKRDKVCATCHSEDAPFYQSMYLVLPEEKGFSYMPVKGTVLSTVPSSLGVNFFLLGETKMRWSDVKAFLGARGEARRELLQELGFRWVDIAGIFLCLAVLFLVCIHIILRVVFRR
;
A
#
# COMPACT_ATOMS: atom_id res chain seq x y z
N MET A 1 48.71 -112.16 -31.43
CA MET A 1 47.47 -112.89 -31.09
C MET A 1 46.41 -111.87 -30.66
N ARG A 2 45.50 -111.46 -31.56
CA ARG A 2 44.03 -111.61 -31.44
C ARG A 2 43.49 -111.18 -30.05
N ARG A 3 42.69 -110.12 -29.89
CA ARG A 3 41.31 -110.02 -30.39
C ARG A 3 40.72 -108.57 -30.36
N PHE A 4 40.15 -108.18 -31.50
CA PHE A 4 38.92 -107.38 -31.79
C PHE A 4 38.74 -105.98 -31.15
N LEU A 5 38.86 -104.86 -31.89
CA LEU A 5 37.91 -104.24 -32.87
C LEU A 5 36.49 -103.99 -32.34
N SER A 6 36.15 -102.70 -32.18
CA SER A 6 34.93 -102.00 -32.67
C SER A 6 34.28 -101.09 -31.62
N LEU A 7 34.57 -99.78 -31.66
CA LEU A 7 33.54 -98.72 -31.80
C LEU A 7 34.24 -97.36 -31.92
N ALA A 8 34.57 -96.99 -33.15
CA ALA A 8 34.92 -95.64 -33.54
C ALA A 8 33.67 -95.00 -34.16
N MET A 9 32.88 -94.27 -33.37
CA MET A 9 31.93 -93.28 -33.91
C MET A 9 31.45 -92.32 -32.80
N LEU A 10 32.28 -91.35 -32.40
CA LEU A 10 31.77 -90.09 -31.85
C LEU A 10 32.86 -89.00 -31.89
N SER A 11 33.27 -88.63 -33.09
CA SER A 11 34.02 -87.41 -33.35
C SER A 11 33.15 -86.50 -34.21
N LEU A 12 32.41 -85.59 -33.57
CA LEU A 12 32.06 -84.26 -34.08
C LEU A 12 31.13 -83.57 -33.07
N PHE A 13 31.67 -82.62 -32.30
CA PHE A 13 31.05 -81.37 -31.83
C PHE A 13 31.92 -80.78 -30.70
N LEU A 14 33.17 -80.46 -31.03
CA LEU A 14 33.97 -79.49 -30.28
C LEU A 14 33.75 -78.12 -30.93
N LEU A 15 32.68 -77.45 -30.53
CA LEU A 15 32.59 -76.00 -30.62
C LEU A 15 33.00 -75.45 -29.24
N PRO A 16 33.96 -74.52 -29.14
CA PRO A 16 34.25 -73.87 -27.89
C PRO A 16 33.08 -72.92 -27.60
N LEU A 17 32.15 -73.32 -26.74
CA LEU A 17 31.36 -72.33 -26.01
C LEU A 17 32.36 -71.59 -25.12
N CYS A 18 32.63 -70.33 -25.46
CA CYS A 18 33.23 -69.37 -24.53
C CYS A 18 32.42 -69.39 -23.23
N ALA A 19 32.90 -70.15 -22.24
CA ALA A 19 32.47 -70.01 -20.87
C ALA A 19 33.06 -68.69 -20.37
N ILE A 20 32.29 -67.62 -20.48
CA ILE A 20 32.59 -66.35 -19.82
C ILE A 20 32.60 -66.66 -18.31
N ALA A 21 33.72 -66.36 -17.65
CA ALA A 21 33.88 -66.60 -16.23
C ALA A 21 32.82 -65.80 -15.44
N ALA A 22 32.08 -66.47 -14.56
CA ALA A 22 31.00 -65.88 -13.77
C ALA A 22 31.44 -64.71 -12.87
N GLU A 23 32.75 -64.52 -12.68
CA GLU A 23 33.33 -63.45 -11.86
C GLU A 23 33.19 -62.05 -12.49
N GLU A 24 33.08 -61.92 -13.82
CA GLU A 24 32.85 -60.60 -14.47
C GLU A 24 31.40 -60.11 -14.39
N CYS A 25 30.44 -61.00 -14.10
CA CYS A 25 29.02 -60.67 -14.04
C CYS A 25 28.61 -59.98 -12.73
N LEU A 26 29.37 -60.15 -11.64
CA LEU A 26 28.91 -59.84 -10.27
C LEU A 26 29.20 -58.41 -9.79
N ASP A 27 30.16 -57.71 -10.41
CA ASP A 27 30.61 -56.40 -9.89
C ASP A 27 29.59 -55.26 -10.09
N CYS A 28 28.67 -55.40 -11.04
CA CYS A 28 27.52 -54.51 -11.23
C CYS A 28 26.31 -54.92 -10.38
N HIS A 29 26.04 -56.22 -10.26
CA HIS A 29 24.86 -56.75 -9.56
C HIS A 29 24.92 -56.51 -8.04
N ASP A 30 26.11 -56.65 -7.42
CA ASP A 30 26.25 -56.48 -5.97
C ASP A 30 26.18 -55.02 -5.51
N LYS A 31 26.54 -54.07 -6.38
CA LYS A 31 26.37 -52.63 -6.13
C LYS A 31 24.89 -52.23 -6.18
N TYR A 32 24.12 -52.80 -7.11
CA TYR A 32 22.69 -52.50 -7.27
C TYR A 32 21.81 -53.03 -6.14
N LYS A 33 22.11 -54.23 -5.58
CA LYS A 33 21.36 -54.83 -4.45
C LYS A 33 21.25 -53.91 -3.22
N LYS A 34 22.17 -52.96 -3.06
CA LYS A 34 22.22 -52.01 -1.94
C LYS A 34 21.30 -50.78 -2.14
N THR A 35 20.52 -50.72 -3.21
CA THR A 35 19.74 -49.55 -3.61
C THR A 35 18.26 -49.71 -3.28
N ASN A 36 17.49 -48.61 -3.36
CA ASN A 36 16.03 -48.64 -3.14
C ASN A 36 15.29 -49.54 -4.15
N HIS A 37 15.83 -49.71 -5.36
CA HIS A 37 15.30 -50.63 -6.37
C HIS A 37 16.03 -51.98 -6.39
N GLY A 38 17.01 -52.19 -5.49
CA GLY A 38 17.88 -53.38 -5.43
C GLY A 38 17.15 -54.68 -5.09
N LYS A 39 15.88 -54.59 -4.68
CA LYS A 39 14.97 -55.71 -4.44
C LYS A 39 14.17 -56.14 -5.68
N LEU A 40 14.22 -55.35 -6.76
CA LEU A 40 13.56 -55.67 -8.03
C LEU A 40 14.53 -56.41 -8.94
N ASP A 41 14.01 -57.39 -9.69
CA ASP A 41 14.78 -58.05 -10.73
C ASP A 41 15.13 -57.06 -11.84
N CYS A 42 16.32 -57.22 -12.44
CA CYS A 42 16.85 -56.28 -13.44
C CYS A 42 15.91 -56.14 -14.65
N VAL A 43 15.25 -57.24 -15.02
CA VAL A 43 14.30 -57.30 -16.13
C VAL A 43 13.06 -56.43 -15.90
N VAL A 44 12.67 -56.14 -14.65
CA VAL A 44 11.51 -55.27 -14.34
C VAL A 44 11.69 -53.88 -14.94
N CYS A 45 12.92 -53.39 -15.03
CA CYS A 45 13.25 -52.15 -15.71
C CYS A 45 13.75 -52.39 -17.15
N HIS A 46 14.53 -53.45 -17.35
CA HIS A 46 15.11 -53.84 -18.64
C HIS A 46 14.39 -55.05 -19.26
N ASN A 47 13.13 -54.84 -19.65
CA ASN A 47 12.30 -55.88 -20.29
C ASN A 47 12.87 -56.36 -21.65
N ASP A 48 13.91 -55.69 -22.16
CA ASP A 48 14.62 -56.02 -23.38
C ASP A 48 15.71 -57.10 -23.20
N ILE A 49 16.06 -57.45 -21.96
CA ILE A 49 16.94 -58.58 -21.66
C ILE A 49 16.17 -59.88 -21.91
N LYS A 50 16.54 -60.61 -22.96
CA LYS A 50 15.93 -61.91 -23.31
C LYS A 50 16.85 -63.10 -23.07
N ASP A 51 18.17 -62.88 -23.12
CA ASP A 51 19.18 -63.93 -23.01
C ASP A 51 20.37 -63.42 -22.17
N LEU A 52 21.05 -64.34 -21.47
CA LEU A 52 22.30 -64.10 -20.77
C LEU A 52 23.44 -64.89 -21.43
N PRO A 53 24.61 -64.27 -21.71
CA PRO A 53 24.96 -62.87 -21.47
C PRO A 53 24.17 -61.91 -22.37
N HIS A 54 23.74 -60.77 -21.81
CA HIS A 54 22.99 -59.75 -22.55
C HIS A 54 23.95 -58.76 -23.24
N ALA A 55 23.44 -57.95 -24.16
CA ALA A 55 24.24 -56.90 -24.80
C ALA A 55 24.77 -55.87 -23.76
N ASP A 56 25.98 -55.35 -24.00
CA ASP A 56 26.64 -54.38 -23.10
C ASP A 56 25.84 -53.07 -22.90
N LYS A 57 24.98 -52.72 -23.85
CA LYS A 57 24.12 -51.52 -23.79
C LYS A 57 22.65 -51.90 -23.87
N LEU A 58 22.02 -51.94 -22.71
CA LEU A 58 20.58 -52.17 -22.59
C LEU A 58 19.77 -50.92 -22.97
N ALA A 59 18.53 -51.15 -23.38
CA ALA A 59 17.57 -50.08 -23.61
C ALA A 59 17.33 -49.30 -22.31
N LYS A 60 17.09 -48.00 -22.44
CA LYS A 60 16.86 -47.13 -21.28
C LYS A 60 15.49 -47.44 -20.67
N PRO A 61 15.42 -47.73 -19.37
CA PRO A 61 14.16 -48.06 -18.72
C PRO A 61 13.23 -46.83 -18.67
N ALA A 62 11.95 -47.05 -18.90
CA ALA A 62 10.93 -46.01 -18.82
C ALA A 62 10.48 -45.81 -17.37
N CYS A 63 10.94 -44.75 -16.71
CA CYS A 63 10.59 -44.48 -15.30
C CYS A 63 9.07 -44.29 -15.08
N THR A 64 8.35 -43.91 -16.14
CA THR A 64 6.91 -43.60 -16.09
C THR A 64 6.02 -44.82 -15.88
N SER A 65 6.53 -46.03 -16.11
CA SER A 65 5.76 -47.27 -15.88
C SER A 65 5.46 -47.51 -14.40
N CYS A 66 6.32 -47.02 -13.50
CA CYS A 66 6.15 -47.14 -12.04
C CYS A 66 6.02 -45.79 -11.33
N HIS A 67 6.55 -44.70 -11.90
CA HIS A 67 6.50 -43.34 -11.32
C HIS A 67 5.63 -42.38 -12.14
N ALA A 68 4.42 -42.83 -12.53
CA ALA A 68 3.50 -42.07 -13.37
C ALA A 68 3.21 -40.66 -12.81
N GLU A 69 2.94 -40.54 -11.51
CA GLU A 69 2.56 -39.27 -10.88
C GLU A 69 3.71 -38.27 -10.78
N ALA A 70 4.91 -38.76 -10.49
CA ALA A 70 6.12 -37.93 -10.50
C ALA A 70 6.46 -37.48 -11.92
N ALA A 71 6.32 -38.37 -12.90
CA ALA A 71 6.53 -38.05 -14.31
C ALA A 71 5.52 -37.03 -14.84
N LYS A 72 4.24 -37.18 -14.49
CA LYS A 72 3.18 -36.24 -14.83
C LYS A 72 3.45 -34.85 -14.23
N SER A 73 3.86 -34.81 -12.97
CA SER A 73 4.25 -33.56 -12.31
C SER A 73 5.45 -32.93 -13.01
N PHE A 74 6.49 -33.72 -13.30
CA PHE A 74 7.70 -33.29 -13.98
C PHE A 74 7.41 -32.71 -15.36
N GLN A 75 6.54 -33.35 -16.13
CA GLN A 75 6.15 -32.91 -17.46
C GLN A 75 5.49 -31.52 -17.47
N ALA A 76 4.81 -31.13 -16.37
CA ALA A 76 4.22 -29.80 -16.20
C ALA A 76 5.20 -28.75 -15.63
N SER A 77 6.44 -29.16 -15.32
CA SER A 77 7.46 -28.32 -14.72
C SER A 77 8.37 -27.68 -15.76
N VAL A 78 8.98 -26.55 -15.40
CA VAL A 78 9.97 -25.88 -16.25
C VAL A 78 11.23 -26.69 -16.50
N HIS A 79 11.54 -27.66 -15.63
CA HIS A 79 12.65 -28.57 -15.86
C HIS A 79 12.38 -29.43 -17.10
N SER A 80 11.16 -29.95 -17.27
CA SER A 80 10.76 -30.65 -18.49
C SER A 80 10.71 -29.72 -19.71
N ASP A 81 10.14 -28.51 -19.55
CA ASP A 81 10.06 -27.53 -20.65
C ASP A 81 11.43 -27.15 -21.22
N LYS A 82 12.47 -27.16 -20.38
CA LYS A 82 13.87 -26.92 -20.77
C LYS A 82 14.62 -28.17 -21.21
N GLY A 83 13.94 -29.31 -21.34
CA GLY A 83 14.52 -30.57 -21.83
C GLY A 83 15.37 -31.33 -20.81
N PHE A 84 15.29 -30.97 -19.52
CA PHE A 84 16.01 -31.68 -18.46
C PHE A 84 15.52 -33.13 -18.36
N LYS A 85 16.42 -34.04 -18.00
CA LYS A 85 16.12 -35.48 -17.92
C LYS A 85 16.17 -35.94 -16.47
N CYS A 86 15.40 -36.97 -16.14
CA CYS A 86 15.37 -37.56 -14.79
C CYS A 86 16.78 -37.93 -14.31
N SER A 87 17.59 -38.53 -15.18
CA SER A 87 18.98 -38.92 -14.91
C SER A 87 19.94 -37.74 -14.67
N GLY A 88 19.54 -36.53 -15.06
CA GLY A 88 20.28 -35.30 -14.75
C GLY A 88 20.24 -34.96 -13.26
N CYS A 89 19.18 -35.37 -12.56
CA CYS A 89 19.03 -35.21 -11.11
C CYS A 89 19.24 -36.52 -10.36
N HIS A 90 18.63 -37.60 -10.84
CA HIS A 90 18.62 -38.90 -10.18
C HIS A 90 19.66 -39.87 -10.73
N ASN A 91 20.27 -40.66 -9.86
CA ASN A 91 21.05 -41.82 -10.24
C ASN A 91 20.16 -43.07 -10.23
N VAL A 92 20.00 -43.69 -11.41
CA VAL A 92 19.16 -44.88 -11.61
C VAL A 92 19.70 -46.13 -10.90
N HIS A 93 21.01 -46.17 -10.60
CA HIS A 93 21.67 -47.30 -9.95
C HIS A 93 22.12 -47.00 -8.53
N THR A 94 22.08 -45.75 -8.06
CA THR A 94 22.35 -45.40 -6.65
C THR A 94 21.43 -44.27 -6.15
N PRO A 95 20.10 -44.45 -6.15
CA PRO A 95 19.17 -43.38 -5.79
C PRO A 95 19.38 -42.86 -4.35
N ALA A 96 19.87 -43.74 -3.46
CA ALA A 96 20.16 -43.39 -2.06
C ALA A 96 21.39 -42.48 -1.89
N GLN A 97 22.20 -42.29 -2.94
CA GLN A 97 23.38 -41.41 -2.94
C GLN A 97 23.14 -40.10 -3.71
N ASP A 98 21.91 -39.85 -4.18
CA ASP A 98 21.56 -38.59 -4.83
C ASP A 98 21.60 -37.43 -3.82
N THR A 99 22.66 -36.64 -3.90
CA THR A 99 22.90 -35.45 -3.05
C THR A 99 22.60 -34.14 -3.77
N LYS A 100 22.10 -34.21 -5.02
CA LYS A 100 21.85 -33.01 -5.83
C LYS A 100 20.72 -32.20 -5.24
N THR A 101 21.03 -30.94 -4.93
CA THR A 101 20.09 -29.92 -4.44
C THR A 101 19.86 -28.86 -5.50
N CYS A 102 18.92 -27.95 -5.28
CA CYS A 102 18.65 -26.84 -6.21
C CYS A 102 19.95 -26.06 -6.55
N VAL A 103 20.79 -25.80 -5.54
CA VAL A 103 22.03 -25.01 -5.71
C VAL A 103 23.14 -25.77 -6.45
N SER A 104 23.01 -27.09 -6.63
CA SER A 104 23.95 -27.89 -7.43
C SER A 104 23.93 -27.47 -8.91
N CYS A 105 22.79 -26.98 -9.39
CA CYS A 105 22.64 -26.46 -10.76
C CYS A 105 22.38 -24.95 -10.79
N HIS A 106 21.72 -24.40 -9.76
CA HIS A 106 21.37 -22.99 -9.64
C HIS A 106 22.34 -22.26 -8.70
N SER A 107 23.60 -22.09 -9.11
CA SER A 107 24.65 -21.50 -8.26
C SER A 107 24.63 -19.97 -8.15
N ARG A 108 23.89 -19.27 -9.02
CA ARG A 108 23.79 -17.79 -9.05
C ARG A 108 22.33 -17.32 -9.06
N VAL A 109 21.56 -17.69 -8.05
CA VAL A 109 20.17 -17.25 -7.91
C VAL A 109 20.15 -15.89 -7.21
N VAL A 110 19.64 -14.86 -7.91
CA VAL A 110 19.50 -13.52 -7.33
C VAL A 110 18.03 -13.14 -7.26
N HIS A 111 17.49 -13.05 -6.04
CA HIS A 111 16.11 -12.65 -5.78
C HIS A 111 16.00 -11.13 -5.60
N LYS A 112 16.34 -10.35 -6.63
CA LYS A 112 16.34 -8.88 -6.55
C LYS A 112 14.98 -8.28 -6.20
N THR A 113 13.89 -8.99 -6.48
CA THR A 113 12.51 -8.54 -6.25
C THR A 113 11.88 -9.12 -4.99
N LEU A 114 12.63 -9.88 -4.18
CA LEU A 114 12.14 -10.47 -2.94
C LEU A 114 12.51 -9.58 -1.76
N PRO A 115 11.54 -8.92 -1.10
CA PRO A 115 11.81 -8.13 0.10
C PRO A 115 12.38 -9.00 1.21
N SER A 116 13.33 -8.48 1.98
CA SER A 116 13.96 -9.24 3.08
C SER A 116 14.40 -10.65 2.65
N ALA A 117 15.04 -10.79 1.48
CA ALA A 117 15.33 -12.08 0.85
C ALA A 117 16.04 -13.08 1.79
N GLN A 118 16.97 -12.60 2.62
CA GLN A 118 17.69 -13.45 3.57
C GLN A 118 16.76 -14.21 4.53
N LYS A 119 15.67 -13.58 5.00
CA LYS A 119 14.72 -14.24 5.92
C LYS A 119 13.85 -15.25 5.20
N HIS A 120 13.34 -14.90 4.02
CA HIS A 120 12.55 -15.83 3.21
C HIS A 120 13.36 -17.08 2.90
N LEU A 121 14.63 -16.92 2.50
CA LEU A 121 15.52 -18.03 2.18
C LEU A 121 16.01 -18.82 3.41
N ALA A 122 15.92 -18.25 4.62
CA ALA A 122 16.23 -18.94 5.86
C ALA A 122 15.08 -19.81 6.37
N GLU A 123 13.83 -19.40 6.13
CA GLU A 123 12.62 -20.02 6.70
C GLU A 123 11.82 -20.84 5.68
N VAL A 124 12.03 -20.63 4.38
CA VAL A 124 11.27 -21.27 3.30
C VAL A 124 12.21 -21.89 2.28
N GLU A 125 12.00 -23.17 2.01
CA GLU A 125 12.74 -23.90 0.97
C GLU A 125 12.38 -23.39 -0.44
N CYS A 126 13.29 -23.56 -1.39
CA CYS A 126 13.11 -23.07 -2.77
C CYS A 126 11.79 -23.56 -3.40
N SER A 127 11.46 -24.85 -3.21
CA SER A 127 10.22 -25.44 -3.73
C SER A 127 8.97 -24.89 -3.06
N GLY A 128 9.08 -24.37 -1.83
CA GLY A 128 7.97 -23.71 -1.13
C GLY A 128 7.50 -22.41 -1.76
N CYS A 129 8.34 -21.78 -2.60
CA CYS A 129 7.97 -20.61 -3.40
C CYS A 129 7.83 -20.92 -4.89
N HIS A 130 8.62 -21.87 -5.41
CA HIS A 130 8.72 -22.12 -6.85
C HIS A 130 7.89 -23.31 -7.35
N ALA A 131 7.42 -24.19 -6.47
CA ALA A 131 6.53 -25.27 -6.91
C ALA A 131 5.12 -24.74 -7.24
N ARG A 132 4.47 -25.32 -8.24
CA ARG A 132 3.09 -24.98 -8.61
C ARG A 132 2.09 -25.37 -7.52
N THR A 133 2.39 -26.45 -6.82
CA THR A 133 1.60 -26.97 -5.71
C THR A 133 2.48 -27.05 -4.48
N VAL A 134 2.07 -26.36 -3.42
CA VAL A 134 2.78 -26.32 -2.14
C VAL A 134 1.81 -26.57 -1.00
N GLN A 135 2.29 -27.21 0.04
CA GLN A 135 1.57 -27.33 1.31
C GLN A 135 2.50 -26.90 2.43
N GLY A 136 2.10 -25.84 3.13
CA GLY A 136 2.82 -25.28 4.24
C GLY A 136 2.01 -25.34 5.54
N HIS A 137 2.72 -25.56 6.64
CA HIS A 137 2.20 -25.49 8.00
C HIS A 137 3.10 -24.60 8.86
N ILE A 138 2.48 -23.81 9.73
CA ILE A 138 3.20 -22.98 10.71
C ILE A 138 3.01 -23.58 12.10
N ASN A 139 4.10 -23.89 12.78
CA ASN A 139 4.07 -24.30 14.18
C ASN A 139 4.66 -23.18 15.05
N VAL A 140 3.87 -22.69 16.00
CA VAL A 140 4.28 -21.68 16.96
C VAL A 140 4.35 -22.33 18.34
N LYS A 141 5.49 -22.20 19.01
CA LYS A 141 5.70 -22.72 20.35
C LYS A 141 5.87 -21.57 21.33
N VAL A 142 5.06 -21.55 22.38
CA VAL A 142 5.15 -20.58 23.47
C VAL A 142 5.53 -21.32 24.74
N ASP A 143 6.75 -21.09 25.22
CA ASP A 143 7.20 -21.56 26.53
C ASP A 143 7.01 -20.45 27.57
N SER A 144 6.40 -20.76 28.71
CA SER A 144 6.20 -19.84 29.84
C SER A 144 6.62 -20.48 31.15
N LYS A 145 7.26 -19.69 32.02
CA LYS A 145 7.51 -20.10 33.41
C LYS A 145 6.28 -19.94 34.32
N GLN A 146 5.30 -19.15 33.90
CA GLN A 146 4.04 -18.91 34.62
C GLN A 146 2.93 -19.78 34.06
N SER A 147 1.95 -20.14 34.90
CA SER A 147 0.71 -20.77 34.44
C SER A 147 -0.05 -19.82 33.51
N MET A 148 -0.79 -20.39 32.56
CA MET A 148 -1.53 -19.62 31.56
C MET A 148 -2.89 -20.26 31.36
N ALA A 149 -3.94 -19.47 31.61
CA ALA A 149 -5.29 -19.88 31.29
C ALA A 149 -5.54 -19.74 29.78
N ARG A 150 -6.41 -20.60 29.23
CA ARG A 150 -6.65 -20.64 27.77
C ARG A 150 -7.30 -19.35 27.27
N ASP A 151 -8.17 -18.75 28.07
CA ASP A 151 -8.83 -17.47 27.83
C ASP A 151 -7.88 -16.27 27.68
N THR A 152 -6.63 -16.40 28.13
CA THR A 152 -5.57 -15.41 27.90
C THR A 152 -5.12 -15.36 26.44
N LEU A 153 -5.27 -16.47 25.71
CA LEU A 153 -4.91 -16.61 24.30
C LEU A 153 -6.13 -16.68 23.37
N ASP A 154 -7.25 -17.20 23.87
CA ASP A 154 -8.49 -17.52 23.15
C ASP A 154 -9.65 -16.91 23.96
N ARG A 155 -9.89 -15.62 23.78
CA ARG A 155 -10.76 -14.81 24.63
C ARG A 155 -12.23 -15.12 24.38
N ASP A 156 -12.57 -15.52 23.15
CA ASP A 156 -13.93 -15.91 22.79
C ASP A 156 -14.22 -17.41 23.06
N GLY A 157 -13.19 -18.20 23.37
CA GLY A 157 -13.30 -19.61 23.78
C GLY A 157 -13.56 -20.58 22.62
N ASN A 158 -13.32 -20.16 21.37
CA ASN A 158 -13.60 -20.94 20.17
C ASN A 158 -12.51 -22.00 19.86
N LYS A 159 -11.43 -22.09 20.66
CA LYS A 159 -10.25 -22.97 20.51
C LYS A 159 -9.38 -22.64 19.28
N PHE A 160 -9.45 -21.41 18.79
CA PHE A 160 -8.75 -20.89 17.63
C PHE A 160 -8.32 -19.44 17.87
N VAL A 161 -7.01 -19.20 17.88
CA VAL A 161 -6.48 -17.87 18.13
C VAL A 161 -6.48 -17.05 16.84
N ASP A 162 -7.25 -15.98 16.82
CA ASP A 162 -7.28 -15.05 15.69
C ASP A 162 -6.16 -13.98 15.74
N VAL A 163 -6.13 -13.12 14.72
CA VAL A 163 -5.12 -12.06 14.60
C VAL A 163 -5.22 -11.00 15.71
N GLY A 164 -6.43 -10.68 16.16
CA GLY A 164 -6.68 -9.74 17.25
C GLY A 164 -6.24 -10.31 18.59
N GLU A 165 -6.67 -11.53 18.90
CA GLU A 165 -6.32 -12.22 20.14
C GLU A 165 -4.82 -12.45 20.28
N TRP A 166 -4.16 -12.86 19.18
CA TRP A 166 -2.71 -13.00 19.17
C TRP A 166 -1.98 -11.67 19.45
N LYS A 167 -2.49 -10.55 18.91
CA LYS A 167 -1.91 -9.22 19.17
C LYS A 167 -2.09 -8.80 20.62
N ASP A 168 -3.28 -9.02 21.18
CA ASP A 168 -3.56 -8.73 22.59
C ASP A 168 -2.64 -9.54 23.52
N PHE A 169 -2.45 -10.83 23.22
CA PHE A 169 -1.49 -11.68 23.92
C PHE A 169 -0.06 -11.14 23.83
N LEU A 170 0.40 -10.73 22.64
CA LEU A 170 1.73 -10.14 22.50
C LEU A 170 1.88 -8.88 23.35
N VAL A 171 0.92 -7.95 23.29
CA VAL A 171 0.92 -6.72 24.09
C VAL A 171 0.98 -7.03 25.59
N HIS A 172 0.17 -8.00 26.04
CA HIS A 172 0.17 -8.47 27.43
C HIS A 172 1.53 -9.09 27.82
N SER A 173 2.12 -9.92 26.96
CA SER A 173 3.43 -10.54 27.22
C SER A 173 4.56 -9.53 27.29
N TYR A 174 4.49 -8.43 26.54
CA TYR A 174 5.51 -7.37 26.55
C TYR A 174 5.45 -6.48 27.79
N SER A 175 4.26 -6.30 28.41
CA SER A 175 4.12 -5.50 29.63
C SER A 175 4.57 -6.26 30.90
N MET A 176 4.58 -7.58 30.84
CA MET A 176 4.96 -8.48 31.95
C MET A 176 6.39 -9.03 31.74
N VAL A 177 7.43 -8.24 32.09
CA VAL A 177 8.88 -8.57 32.13
C VAL A 177 9.35 -9.59 31.07
N LYS A 178 10.06 -9.09 30.05
CA LYS A 178 10.78 -9.74 28.91
C LYS A 178 11.26 -11.21 29.02
N ASP A 179 11.38 -11.78 30.22
CA ASP A 179 11.94 -13.11 30.51
C ASP A 179 10.88 -14.17 30.91
N SER A 180 9.59 -13.82 30.89
CA SER A 180 8.47 -14.70 31.28
C SER A 180 8.04 -15.67 30.17
N TYR A 181 8.17 -15.26 28.89
CA TYR A 181 7.72 -16.01 27.72
C TYR A 181 8.80 -16.14 26.64
N ARG A 182 8.92 -17.32 26.03
CA ARG A 182 9.76 -17.57 24.85
C ARG A 182 8.91 -18.11 23.70
N ILE A 183 8.87 -17.35 22.61
CA ILE A 183 8.10 -17.71 21.41
C ILE A 183 9.04 -18.20 20.31
N LYS A 184 8.90 -19.46 19.89
CA LYS A 184 9.62 -20.04 18.74
C LYS A 184 8.64 -20.27 17.58
N ARG A 185 9.05 -19.91 16.38
CA ARG A 185 8.26 -20.10 15.14
C ARG A 185 9.00 -21.11 14.26
N VAL A 186 8.25 -22.03 13.66
CA VAL A 186 8.78 -23.00 12.71
C VAL A 186 7.86 -23.03 11.50
N TYR A 187 8.42 -22.68 10.35
CA TYR A 187 7.73 -22.74 9.07
C TYR A 187 8.14 -24.04 8.38
N SER A 188 7.17 -24.84 7.97
CA SER A 188 7.41 -26.08 7.23
C SER A 188 6.66 -25.99 5.93
N VAL A 189 7.38 -25.96 4.81
CA VAL A 189 6.78 -25.89 3.47
C VAL A 189 7.29 -27.04 2.63
N GLY A 190 6.37 -27.91 2.22
CA GLY A 190 6.66 -29.02 1.32
C GLY A 190 6.27 -28.67 -0.12
N GLY A 191 7.25 -28.69 -1.01
CA GLY A 191 7.05 -28.62 -2.46
C GLY A 191 7.97 -29.61 -3.17
N SER A 192 7.56 -30.11 -4.34
CA SER A 192 8.36 -31.07 -5.12
C SER A 192 9.18 -30.37 -6.20
N ALA A 193 10.45 -30.77 -6.34
CA ALA A 193 11.31 -30.38 -7.45
C ALA A 193 10.80 -30.90 -8.82
N HIS A 194 9.92 -31.91 -8.80
CA HIS A 194 9.20 -32.37 -9.99
C HIS A 194 8.08 -31.41 -10.40
N ASN A 195 7.72 -30.38 -9.64
CA ASN A 195 6.60 -29.49 -9.99
C ASN A 195 6.98 -28.00 -9.93
N ILE A 196 8.18 -27.65 -10.38
CA ILE A 196 8.63 -26.25 -10.41
C ILE A 196 7.95 -25.48 -11.54
N GLY A 197 7.31 -24.36 -11.21
CA GLY A 197 6.65 -23.45 -12.15
C GLY A 197 7.59 -22.41 -12.74
N ALA A 198 7.15 -21.75 -13.82
CA ALA A 198 7.91 -20.69 -14.48
C ALA A 198 7.98 -19.37 -13.69
N LYS A 199 7.03 -19.17 -12.78
CA LYS A 199 7.00 -18.04 -11.86
C LYS A 199 6.84 -18.58 -10.45
N ALA A 200 7.50 -17.94 -9.50
CA ALA A 200 7.27 -18.19 -8.08
C ALA A 200 5.85 -17.73 -7.69
N ILE A 201 5.36 -18.23 -6.56
CA ILE A 201 4.11 -17.79 -5.93
C ILE A 201 4.20 -16.28 -5.69
N SER A 202 3.12 -15.56 -6.01
CA SER A 202 3.06 -14.11 -5.81
C SER A 202 3.03 -13.75 -4.32
N CYS A 203 3.41 -12.51 -3.99
CA CYS A 203 3.30 -12.01 -2.63
C CYS A 203 1.86 -12.11 -2.10
N ASN A 204 0.84 -11.76 -2.89
CA ASN A 204 -0.57 -11.94 -2.50
C ASN A 204 -0.92 -13.40 -2.25
N GLY A 205 -0.39 -14.32 -3.07
CA GLY A 205 -0.59 -15.75 -2.87
C GLY A 205 -0.15 -16.21 -1.48
N CYS A 206 0.98 -15.69 -0.97
CA CYS A 206 1.49 -16.06 0.35
C CYS A 206 0.92 -15.21 1.50
N HIS A 207 0.83 -13.89 1.34
CA HIS A 207 0.52 -12.93 2.41
C HIS A 207 -0.97 -12.57 2.53
N VAL A 208 -1.78 -12.88 1.52
CA VAL A 208 -3.21 -12.52 1.48
C VAL A 208 -4.07 -13.77 1.33
N GLU A 209 -3.75 -14.63 0.37
CA GLU A 209 -4.59 -15.76 -0.03
C GLU A 209 -4.26 -17.07 0.68
N ASN A 210 -3.21 -17.11 1.52
CA ASN A 210 -2.76 -18.32 2.25
C ASN A 210 -2.52 -19.55 1.35
N LYS A 211 -2.11 -19.36 0.08
CA LYS A 211 -1.84 -20.45 -0.88
C LYS A 211 -0.74 -21.40 -0.40
N VAL A 212 0.22 -20.88 0.37
CA VAL A 212 1.34 -21.65 0.93
C VAL A 212 0.96 -22.23 2.30
N PHE A 213 0.68 -21.37 3.27
CA PHE A 213 0.42 -21.74 4.65
C PHE A 213 -1.08 -21.75 4.95
N GLN A 214 -1.72 -22.89 4.71
CA GLN A 214 -3.16 -23.03 4.91
C GLN A 214 -3.54 -23.30 6.37
N LYS A 215 -2.58 -23.72 7.19
CA LYS A 215 -2.79 -24.10 8.60
C LYS A 215 -1.67 -23.55 9.47
N ALA A 216 -2.05 -23.11 10.67
CA ALA A 216 -1.11 -22.81 11.73
C ALA A 216 -1.62 -23.42 13.05
N THR A 217 -0.67 -23.85 13.89
CA THR A 217 -0.94 -24.42 15.22
C THR A 217 -0.12 -23.70 16.26
N LEU A 218 -0.75 -23.43 17.40
CA LEU A 218 -0.10 -22.91 18.59
C LEU A 218 0.05 -24.03 19.62
N ASP A 219 1.30 -24.33 19.98
CA ASP A 219 1.70 -25.25 21.04
C ASP A 219 2.16 -24.42 22.25
N VAL A 220 1.43 -24.52 23.37
CA VAL A 220 1.76 -23.78 24.60
C VAL A 220 2.28 -24.74 25.65
N ASN A 221 3.38 -24.35 26.30
CA ASN A 221 3.98 -25.04 27.43
C ASN A 221 4.18 -24.02 28.57
N ALA A 222 3.24 -23.98 29.51
CA ALA A 222 3.19 -22.97 30.56
C ALA A 222 3.21 -23.64 31.94
N ALA A 223 4.32 -23.52 32.67
CA ALA A 223 4.49 -24.13 34.00
C ALA A 223 4.10 -25.62 34.08
N GLY A 224 4.40 -26.41 33.05
CA GLY A 224 4.05 -27.84 32.96
C GLY A 224 2.69 -28.14 32.33
N GLN A 225 1.83 -27.14 32.15
CA GLN A 225 0.59 -27.28 31.39
C GLN A 225 0.89 -27.23 29.89
N ARG A 226 0.46 -28.28 29.16
CA ARG A 226 0.60 -28.36 27.71
C ARG A 226 -0.75 -28.38 27.02
N PHE A 227 -0.96 -27.49 26.08
CA PHE A 227 -2.14 -27.52 25.22
C PHE A 227 -1.82 -27.02 23.81
N ARG A 228 -2.65 -27.46 22.87
CA ARG A 228 -2.56 -27.14 21.45
C ARG A 228 -3.89 -26.54 20.98
N MET A 229 -3.81 -25.51 20.15
CA MET A 229 -4.97 -24.85 19.54
C MET A 229 -4.67 -24.45 18.09
N GLY A 230 -5.75 -24.18 17.34
CA GLY A 230 -5.64 -23.58 16.02
C GLY A 230 -5.14 -22.14 16.13
N LEU A 231 -4.47 -21.67 15.10
CA LEU A 231 -3.98 -20.30 15.00
C LEU A 231 -4.26 -19.81 13.58
N ASP A 232 -4.66 -18.56 13.44
CA ASP A 232 -4.76 -17.93 12.12
C ASP A 232 -3.35 -17.80 11.51
N PRO A 233 -3.09 -18.31 10.29
CA PRO A 233 -1.81 -18.11 9.61
C PRO A 233 -1.40 -16.63 9.48
N HIS A 234 -2.35 -15.71 9.35
CA HIS A 234 -2.10 -14.26 9.30
C HIS A 234 -1.61 -13.67 10.62
N SER A 235 -1.70 -14.41 11.73
CA SER A 235 -1.03 -14.04 12.99
C SER A 235 0.49 -14.17 12.90
N MET A 236 0.99 -15.01 11.97
CA MET A 236 2.43 -15.25 11.74
C MET A 236 2.94 -14.71 10.40
N ILE A 237 2.04 -14.50 9.44
CA ILE A 237 2.36 -13.94 8.12
C ILE A 237 1.77 -12.54 8.06
N PRO A 238 2.61 -11.49 8.01
CA PRO A 238 2.10 -10.13 7.95
C PRO A 238 1.27 -9.95 6.68
N ARG A 239 0.03 -9.47 6.85
CA ARG A 239 -0.77 -9.02 5.71
C ARG A 239 -0.08 -7.80 5.11
N LEU A 240 0.46 -7.97 3.92
CA LEU A 240 0.88 -6.84 3.12
C LEU A 240 -0.38 -6.04 2.73
N PRO A 241 -0.30 -4.70 2.61
CA PRO A 241 -1.31 -3.97 1.87
C PRO A 241 -1.45 -4.65 0.51
N MET A 242 -2.70 -4.83 0.03
CA MET A 242 -2.96 -5.54 -1.22
C MET A 242 -1.98 -5.02 -2.27
N THR A 243 -1.04 -5.86 -2.73
CA THR A 243 0.06 -5.37 -3.58
C THR A 243 -0.47 -4.75 -4.87
N ASP A 244 -1.67 -5.18 -5.27
CA ASP A 244 -2.45 -4.63 -6.37
C ASP A 244 -2.81 -3.15 -6.16
N LEU A 245 -3.06 -2.72 -4.92
CA LEU A 245 -3.30 -1.31 -4.59
C LEU A 245 -2.00 -0.52 -4.44
N TYR A 246 -0.88 -1.17 -4.10
CA TYR A 246 0.41 -0.48 -3.97
C TYR A 246 0.80 0.20 -5.29
N GLY A 247 0.52 -0.44 -6.44
CA GLY A 247 0.71 0.14 -7.77
C GLY A 247 -0.07 1.43 -8.02
N LEU A 248 -1.10 1.73 -7.24
CA LEU A 248 -1.89 2.96 -7.33
C LEU A 248 -1.33 4.11 -6.48
N THR A 249 -0.43 3.81 -5.55
CA THR A 249 0.26 4.81 -4.71
C THR A 249 1.22 5.66 -5.54
N SER A 250 1.65 6.80 -4.98
CA SER A 250 2.67 7.64 -5.63
C SER A 250 4.00 6.88 -5.84
N HIS A 251 4.41 6.06 -4.87
CA HIS A 251 5.62 5.25 -4.98
C HIS A 251 5.48 4.14 -6.02
N GLY A 252 4.38 3.39 -6.00
CA GLY A 252 4.11 2.34 -6.98
C GLY A 252 4.02 2.86 -8.41
N LYS A 253 3.35 4.00 -8.63
CA LYS A 253 3.31 4.69 -9.94
C LYS A 253 4.68 5.18 -10.41
N SER A 254 5.57 5.50 -9.48
CA SER A 254 6.95 5.94 -9.77
C SER A 254 7.93 4.77 -9.91
N GLY A 255 7.46 3.51 -9.84
CA GLY A 255 8.28 2.33 -10.00
C GLY A 255 9.13 1.95 -8.79
N VAL A 256 8.87 2.54 -7.61
CA VAL A 256 9.51 2.12 -6.36
C VAL A 256 8.99 0.72 -6.01
N LEU A 257 9.90 -0.21 -5.75
CA LEU A 257 9.60 -1.60 -5.45
C LEU A 257 9.64 -1.85 -3.94
N CYS A 258 8.96 -2.91 -3.49
CA CYS A 258 8.86 -3.24 -2.06
C CYS A 258 10.25 -3.37 -1.41
N GLN A 259 11.21 -3.99 -2.08
CA GLN A 259 12.58 -4.18 -1.58
C GLN A 259 13.40 -2.90 -1.51
N ASP A 260 13.00 -1.83 -2.22
CA ASP A 260 13.69 -0.54 -2.14
C ASP A 260 13.48 0.11 -0.77
N CYS A 261 12.45 -0.34 -0.03
CA CYS A 261 12.16 0.09 1.33
C CYS A 261 12.35 -1.04 2.36
N HIS A 262 11.98 -2.28 2.02
CA HIS A 262 11.95 -3.44 2.93
C HIS A 262 13.17 -4.34 2.78
N VAL A 263 14.34 -3.83 3.21
CA VAL A 263 15.60 -4.59 3.23
C VAL A 263 15.67 -5.58 4.41
N SER A 264 14.92 -5.34 5.48
CA SER A 264 14.79 -6.21 6.66
C SER A 264 13.38 -6.10 7.28
N GLN A 265 13.11 -6.85 8.36
CA GLN A 265 11.90 -6.69 9.19
C GLN A 265 12.04 -5.61 10.27
N GLU A 266 13.19 -4.93 10.33
CA GLU A 266 13.34 -3.81 11.24
C GLU A 266 12.39 -2.69 10.80
N ARG A 267 12.01 -1.86 11.77
CA ARG A 267 11.23 -0.67 11.47
C ARG A 267 12.05 0.18 10.49
N ILE A 268 11.41 0.61 9.40
CA ILE A 268 12.04 1.48 8.40
C ILE A 268 12.46 2.77 9.08
N ASP A 269 13.76 3.06 9.06
CA ASP A 269 14.32 4.33 9.50
C ASP A 269 14.28 5.37 8.37
N ASP A 270 14.43 6.64 8.74
CA ASP A 270 14.36 7.77 7.80
C ASP A 270 15.46 7.76 6.74
N GLY A 271 16.58 7.07 6.98
CA GLY A 271 17.67 6.90 6.04
C GLY A 271 17.24 6.20 4.76
N VAL A 272 16.29 5.26 4.83
CA VAL A 272 15.68 4.64 3.65
C VAL A 272 15.01 5.69 2.77
N CYS A 273 14.22 6.58 3.39
CA CYS A 273 13.53 7.67 2.70
C CYS A 273 14.53 8.72 2.17
N ALA A 274 15.57 9.02 2.93
CA ALA A 274 16.57 10.04 2.60
C ALA A 274 17.36 9.73 1.31
N ARG A 275 17.46 8.46 0.92
CA ARG A 275 18.09 8.06 -0.37
C ARG A 275 17.44 8.72 -1.58
N CYS A 276 16.13 8.97 -1.53
CA CYS A 276 15.38 9.62 -2.61
C CYS A 276 14.87 11.01 -2.20
N HIS A 277 14.57 11.22 -0.91
CA HIS A 277 13.98 12.45 -0.38
C HIS A 277 14.98 13.30 0.43
N ALA A 278 16.23 13.40 -0.04
CA ALA A 278 17.31 14.10 0.67
C ALA A 278 16.96 15.54 1.07
N LYS A 279 16.24 16.28 0.22
CA LYS A 279 15.80 17.66 0.53
C LYS A 279 14.84 17.71 1.72
N ALA A 280 13.84 16.81 1.75
CA ALA A 280 12.87 16.74 2.84
C ALA A 280 13.54 16.28 4.14
N TYR A 281 14.37 15.24 4.06
CA TYR A 281 15.13 14.75 5.20
C TYR A 281 16.10 15.82 5.75
N GLY A 282 16.72 16.62 4.87
CA GLY A 282 17.60 17.72 5.25
C GLY A 282 16.91 18.76 6.14
N ALA A 283 15.65 19.10 5.86
CA ALA A 283 14.84 19.96 6.71
C ALA A 283 14.39 19.26 8.00
N TYR A 284 14.04 17.97 7.92
CA TYR A 284 13.47 17.22 9.04
C TYR A 284 14.50 16.80 10.11
N LYS A 285 15.71 16.39 9.72
CA LYS A 285 16.70 15.74 10.62
C LYS A 285 17.13 16.58 11.83
N GLY A 286 16.99 17.91 11.76
CA GLY A 286 17.35 18.84 12.85
C GLY A 286 16.20 19.16 13.82
N THR A 287 15.00 18.68 13.51
CA THR A 287 13.77 19.04 14.21
C THR A 287 13.64 18.32 15.56
N LYS A 288 12.72 18.79 16.40
CA LYS A 288 12.35 18.09 17.64
C LYS A 288 11.75 16.70 17.38
N HIS A 289 11.09 16.50 16.23
CA HIS A 289 10.51 15.21 15.85
C HIS A 289 11.58 14.21 15.40
N ALA A 290 12.66 14.66 14.77
CA ALA A 290 13.78 13.78 14.42
C ALA A 290 14.70 13.44 15.60
N LYS A 291 14.85 14.35 16.57
CA LYS A 291 15.73 14.14 17.73
C LYS A 291 15.29 12.92 18.55
N GLY A 292 16.26 12.06 18.88
CA GLY A 292 16.01 10.87 19.71
C GLY A 292 15.03 9.87 19.09
N THR A 293 14.82 9.90 17.77
CA THR A 293 13.84 9.06 17.06
C THR A 293 12.40 9.24 17.55
N ALA A 294 12.04 10.46 17.98
CA ALA A 294 10.71 10.76 18.51
C ALA A 294 9.59 10.49 17.49
N ALA A 295 9.83 10.73 16.21
CA ALA A 295 8.98 10.31 15.10
C ALA A 295 9.82 10.01 13.85
N TYR A 296 9.43 8.98 13.11
CA TYR A 296 9.95 8.65 11.79
C TYR A 296 9.02 9.22 10.69
N CYS A 297 9.50 9.30 9.45
CA CYS A 297 8.69 9.70 8.29
C CYS A 297 7.40 8.88 8.20
N THR A 298 7.47 7.58 8.53
CA THR A 298 6.34 6.65 8.51
C THR A 298 5.30 6.89 9.61
N ASP A 299 5.64 7.68 10.63
CA ASP A 299 4.74 7.99 11.74
C ASP A 299 3.80 9.13 11.41
N CYS A 300 4.06 9.86 10.32
CA CYS A 300 3.17 10.88 9.77
C CYS A 300 2.63 10.45 8.40
N HIS A 301 3.46 9.83 7.56
CA HIS A 301 3.11 9.42 6.20
C HIS A 301 3.01 7.91 6.06
N ASP A 302 2.02 7.43 5.33
CA ASP A 302 1.91 6.01 5.00
C ASP A 302 2.22 5.80 3.50
N PRO A 303 3.39 5.24 3.15
CA PRO A 303 3.79 5.04 1.75
C PRO A 303 2.94 4.00 1.02
N HIS A 304 2.09 3.24 1.73
CA HIS A 304 1.19 2.24 1.15
C HIS A 304 -0.23 2.76 0.91
N LYS A 305 -0.54 4.00 1.30
CA LYS A 305 -1.84 4.61 1.02
C LYS A 305 -1.89 5.21 -0.38
N VAL A 306 -2.95 4.87 -1.12
CA VAL A 306 -3.22 5.43 -2.45
C VAL A 306 -3.44 6.94 -2.36
N LYS A 307 -4.18 7.38 -1.34
CA LYS A 307 -4.44 8.78 -1.04
C LYS A 307 -3.20 9.41 -0.38
N THR A 308 -2.61 10.37 -1.06
CA THR A 308 -1.46 11.14 -0.59
C THR A 308 -1.87 12.15 0.48
N TYR A 309 -0.90 12.63 1.26
CA TYR A 309 -1.15 13.64 2.30
C TYR A 309 -1.80 14.92 1.74
N ARG A 310 -1.44 15.32 0.51
CA ARG A 310 -2.02 16.50 -0.15
C ARG A 310 -3.53 16.37 -0.38
N GLU A 311 -4.00 15.15 -0.61
CA GLU A 311 -5.40 14.84 -0.90
C GLU A 311 -6.26 14.72 0.37
N LEU A 312 -5.63 14.62 1.54
CA LEU A 312 -6.32 14.63 2.83
C LEU A 312 -6.95 16.01 3.09
N GLY A 313 -8.19 16.00 3.57
CA GLY A 313 -8.85 17.20 4.10
C GLY A 313 -8.30 17.60 5.48
N THR A 314 -8.67 18.79 5.94
CA THR A 314 -8.19 19.36 7.21
C THR A 314 -8.32 18.41 8.40
N GLY A 315 -9.51 17.85 8.62
CA GLY A 315 -9.75 16.91 9.73
C GLY A 315 -8.89 15.64 9.63
N GLU A 316 -8.74 15.08 8.42
CA GLU A 316 -7.86 13.92 8.19
C GLU A 316 -6.39 14.27 8.49
N ARG A 317 -5.93 15.46 8.12
CA ARG A 317 -4.56 15.92 8.41
C ARG A 317 -4.34 16.16 9.90
N ILE A 318 -5.33 16.71 10.61
CA ILE A 318 -5.28 16.83 12.09
C ILE A 318 -5.17 15.45 12.73
N SER A 319 -5.94 14.46 12.24
CA SER A 319 -5.94 13.11 12.80
C SER A 319 -4.55 12.47 12.81
N VAL A 320 -3.70 12.77 11.83
CA VAL A 320 -2.31 12.28 11.74
C VAL A 320 -1.52 12.71 12.97
N CYS A 321 -1.61 14.00 13.33
CA CYS A 321 -0.93 14.62 14.47
C CYS A 321 -1.55 14.16 15.80
N ALA A 322 -2.87 14.05 15.84
CA ALA A 322 -3.64 13.70 17.03
C ALA A 322 -3.39 12.26 17.53
N ARG A 323 -2.81 11.37 16.70
CA ARG A 323 -2.34 10.04 17.12
C ARG A 323 -1.35 10.08 18.29
N CYS A 324 -0.52 11.11 18.34
CA CYS A 324 0.45 11.32 19.42
C CYS A 324 0.10 12.56 20.28
N HIS A 325 -0.47 13.60 19.67
CA HIS A 325 -0.89 14.82 20.35
C HIS A 325 -2.37 14.78 20.76
N THR A 326 -2.76 13.79 21.58
CA THR A 326 -4.16 13.50 21.92
C THR A 326 -4.88 14.67 22.60
N ASN A 327 -4.19 15.41 23.48
CA ASN A 327 -4.80 16.49 24.28
C ASN A 327 -4.66 17.87 23.60
N TYR A 328 -4.62 17.91 22.25
CA TYR A 328 -4.36 19.16 21.54
C TYR A 328 -5.43 20.21 21.83
N MET A 329 -6.72 19.86 21.88
CA MET A 329 -7.80 20.84 22.17
C MET A 329 -7.60 21.56 23.50
N GLU A 330 -7.27 20.83 24.56
CA GLU A 330 -7.02 21.42 25.89
C GLU A 330 -5.80 22.33 25.89
N LYS A 331 -4.74 21.91 25.20
CA LYS A 331 -3.49 22.69 25.08
C LYS A 331 -3.66 23.94 24.21
N HIS A 332 -4.76 24.05 23.47
CA HIS A 332 -5.08 25.20 22.62
C HIS A 332 -6.26 26.03 23.14
N ARG A 333 -6.67 25.89 24.42
CA ARG A 333 -7.71 26.74 25.05
C ARG A 333 -7.40 28.24 25.03
N TRP A 334 -6.14 28.61 24.80
CA TRP A 334 -5.73 30.01 24.65
C TRP A 334 -6.21 30.62 23.31
N LEU A 335 -6.56 29.80 22.32
CA LEU A 335 -7.02 30.25 21.01
C LEU A 335 -8.53 30.57 21.08
N PRO A 336 -8.95 31.79 20.72
CA PRO A 336 -10.37 32.13 20.67
C PRO A 336 -11.11 31.19 19.72
N HIS A 337 -12.23 30.61 20.15
CA HIS A 337 -12.99 29.64 19.36
C HIS A 337 -12.11 28.57 18.69
N ALA A 338 -11.29 27.87 19.49
CA ALA A 338 -10.35 26.87 18.98
C ALA A 338 -11.02 25.81 18.09
N GLU A 339 -12.25 25.40 18.41
CA GLU A 339 -13.04 24.48 17.58
C GLU A 339 -13.26 25.01 16.15
N LEU A 340 -13.61 26.28 16.00
CA LEU A 340 -13.76 26.91 14.67
C LEU A 340 -12.43 26.91 13.91
N HIS A 341 -11.32 27.19 14.59
CA HIS A 341 -10.01 27.14 13.95
C HIS A 341 -9.70 25.74 13.43
N PHE A 342 -9.88 24.71 14.24
CA PHE A 342 -9.59 23.32 13.84
C PHE A 342 -10.57 22.75 12.81
N MET A 343 -11.73 23.38 12.58
CA MET A 343 -12.59 23.03 11.43
C MET A 343 -11.96 23.45 10.09
N TYR A 344 -11.20 24.54 10.05
CA TYR A 344 -10.69 25.13 8.79
C TYR A 344 -9.17 25.08 8.63
N LEU A 345 -8.42 24.91 9.72
CA LEU A 345 -6.96 24.94 9.77
C LEU A 345 -6.39 23.57 10.18
N GLU A 346 -5.29 23.18 9.55
CA GLU A 346 -4.47 22.04 9.98
C GLU A 346 -3.38 22.47 10.98
N CYS A 347 -2.85 21.52 11.75
CA CYS A 347 -1.82 21.80 12.77
C CYS A 347 -0.58 22.48 12.17
N SER A 348 -0.15 22.03 10.97
CA SER A 348 1.02 22.53 10.27
C SER A 348 0.91 23.99 9.83
N THR A 349 -0.29 24.53 9.68
CA THR A 349 -0.50 25.96 9.36
C THR A 349 0.13 26.87 10.41
N CYS A 350 0.10 26.46 11.68
CA CYS A 350 0.71 27.20 12.80
C CYS A 350 2.07 26.63 13.20
N HIS A 351 2.21 25.30 13.19
CA HIS A 351 3.42 24.62 13.69
C HIS A 351 4.56 24.54 12.66
N SER A 352 4.32 24.92 11.40
CA SER A 352 5.34 25.05 10.35
C SER A 352 5.30 26.45 9.70
N PRO A 353 5.82 27.48 10.38
CA PRO A 353 5.72 28.87 9.92
C PRO A 353 6.50 29.13 8.62
N GLN A 354 7.52 28.32 8.30
CA GLN A 354 8.26 28.44 7.04
C GLN A 354 7.56 27.77 5.86
N SER A 355 6.53 26.96 6.11
CA SER A 355 5.70 26.41 5.04
C SER A 355 4.87 27.51 4.37
N GLU A 356 4.66 27.37 3.08
CA GLU A 356 3.72 28.20 2.31
C GLU A 356 2.29 27.74 2.63
N LYS A 357 1.42 28.68 2.97
CA LYS A 357 0.00 28.42 3.24
C LYS A 357 -0.82 28.94 2.09
N GLY A 358 -1.88 28.21 1.76
CA GLY A 358 -2.85 28.63 0.77
C GLY A 358 -4.28 28.33 1.24
N MET A 359 -5.21 29.09 0.70
CA MET A 359 -6.63 28.79 0.84
C MET A 359 -7.04 27.80 -0.25
N VAL A 360 -7.66 26.71 0.16
CA VAL A 360 -8.03 25.62 -0.72
C VAL A 360 -9.52 25.39 -0.62
N PHE A 361 -10.19 25.52 -1.77
CA PHE A 361 -11.63 25.38 -1.93
C PHE A 361 -11.94 24.02 -2.53
N ASN A 362 -12.67 23.20 -1.79
CA ASN A 362 -13.14 21.89 -2.24
C ASN A 362 -14.61 21.98 -2.59
N ILE A 363 -15.01 21.28 -3.66
CA ILE A 363 -16.42 21.13 -3.99
C ILE A 363 -16.94 19.89 -3.26
N SER A 364 -18.08 20.04 -2.60
CA SER A 364 -18.78 19.00 -1.87
C SER A 364 -20.16 18.77 -2.48
N VAL A 365 -20.62 17.53 -2.40
CA VAL A 365 -21.97 17.11 -2.75
C VAL A 365 -22.61 16.48 -1.52
N SER A 366 -23.84 16.91 -1.22
CA SER A 366 -24.60 16.46 -0.05
C SER A 366 -25.92 15.86 -0.50
N GLY A 367 -26.05 14.55 -0.31
CA GLY A 367 -27.20 13.74 -0.71
C GLY A 367 -27.76 12.93 0.46
N ALA A 368 -28.51 11.87 0.15
CA ALA A 368 -29.06 10.95 1.16
C ALA A 368 -27.97 10.22 1.96
N ASP A 369 -26.81 9.94 1.33
CA ASP A 369 -25.67 9.24 1.93
C ASP A 369 -24.74 10.15 2.76
N GLY A 370 -25.17 11.39 3.01
CA GLY A 370 -24.38 12.40 3.73
C GLY A 370 -23.55 13.29 2.80
N LYS A 371 -22.64 14.05 3.42
CA LYS A 371 -21.77 15.02 2.73
C LYS A 371 -20.45 14.37 2.35
N ARG A 372 -20.05 14.49 1.08
CA ARG A 372 -18.76 14.02 0.56
C ARG A 372 -18.15 15.01 -0.41
N LYS A 373 -16.85 14.85 -0.70
CA LYS A 373 -16.18 15.62 -1.77
C LYS A 373 -16.71 15.18 -3.14
N LEU A 374 -16.73 16.12 -4.08
CA LEU A 374 -17.00 15.87 -5.49
C LEU A 374 -15.92 14.94 -6.06
N THR A 375 -16.33 13.89 -6.78
CA THR A 375 -15.44 12.93 -7.43
C THR A 375 -15.36 13.19 -8.94
N TYR A 376 -14.40 12.55 -9.61
CA TYR A 376 -14.30 12.62 -11.06
C TYR A 376 -15.54 12.02 -11.74
N ASP A 377 -16.11 10.95 -11.17
CA ASP A 377 -17.32 10.31 -11.70
C ASP A 377 -18.54 11.23 -11.62
N ASP A 378 -18.66 12.05 -10.57
CA ASP A 378 -19.71 13.07 -10.48
C ASP A 378 -19.60 14.09 -11.63
N VAL A 379 -18.37 14.56 -11.90
CA VAL A 379 -18.09 15.49 -12.99
C VAL A 379 -18.36 14.84 -14.34
N ALA A 380 -17.91 13.60 -14.54
CA ALA A 380 -18.15 12.86 -15.78
C ALA A 380 -19.64 12.61 -16.03
N ALA A 381 -20.41 12.29 -14.99
CA ALA A 381 -21.86 12.13 -15.06
C ALA A 381 -22.57 13.45 -15.38
N ALA A 382 -22.14 14.55 -14.76
CA ALA A 382 -22.75 15.86 -14.99
C ALA A 382 -22.42 16.42 -16.38
N PHE A 383 -21.21 16.27 -16.89
CA PHE A 383 -20.79 16.93 -18.13
C PHE A 383 -20.67 16.00 -19.35
N GLY A 384 -20.89 14.69 -19.18
CA GLY A 384 -20.94 13.72 -20.28
C GLY A 384 -19.62 13.54 -21.04
N SER A 385 -18.50 14.01 -20.49
CA SER A 385 -17.20 13.99 -21.16
C SER A 385 -16.12 13.41 -20.26
N ARG A 386 -15.23 12.57 -20.82
CA ARG A 386 -13.96 12.18 -20.16
C ARG A 386 -12.90 13.29 -20.24
N LYS A 387 -13.29 14.56 -20.46
CA LYS A 387 -12.34 15.66 -20.43
C LYS A 387 -11.85 15.88 -19.00
N ARG A 388 -10.67 16.47 -18.86
CA ARG A 388 -10.16 16.90 -17.55
C ARG A 388 -11.11 17.92 -16.95
N ALA A 389 -11.38 17.82 -15.65
CA ALA A 389 -12.27 18.75 -14.97
C ALA A 389 -11.80 20.21 -15.09
N ARG A 390 -10.47 20.41 -15.12
CA ARG A 390 -9.87 21.74 -15.35
C ARG A 390 -10.34 22.37 -16.67
N ASN A 391 -10.49 21.58 -17.73
CA ASN A 391 -10.86 22.08 -19.07
C ASN A 391 -12.36 22.39 -19.17
N LEU A 392 -13.16 21.96 -18.19
CA LEU A 392 -14.58 22.27 -18.13
C LEU A 392 -14.83 23.62 -17.46
N ILE A 393 -13.91 24.08 -16.62
CA ILE A 393 -13.97 25.39 -15.97
C ILE A 393 -13.15 26.42 -16.74
N ASP A 394 -11.91 26.10 -17.12
CA ASP A 394 -11.02 26.95 -17.91
C ASP A 394 -11.36 26.76 -19.40
N VAL A 395 -12.40 27.46 -19.84
CA VAL A 395 -12.95 27.31 -21.19
C VAL A 395 -12.03 27.99 -22.20
N ASN A 396 -11.36 29.08 -21.81
CA ASN A 396 -10.46 29.83 -22.66
C ASN A 396 -9.03 29.27 -22.70
N GLY A 397 -8.67 28.38 -21.76
CA GLY A 397 -7.38 27.70 -21.68
C GLY A 397 -6.23 28.56 -21.18
N ASP A 398 -6.51 29.66 -20.49
CA ASP A 398 -5.50 30.62 -20.02
C ASP A 398 -4.84 30.25 -18.68
N GLY A 399 -5.32 29.16 -18.06
CA GLY A 399 -4.79 28.63 -16.81
C GLY A 399 -5.23 29.40 -15.56
N ARG A 400 -6.20 30.31 -15.68
CA ARG A 400 -6.81 31.06 -14.57
C ARG A 400 -8.31 30.87 -14.61
N ILE A 401 -8.96 30.98 -13.45
CA ILE A 401 -10.42 30.96 -13.37
C ILE A 401 -10.91 32.38 -13.19
N VAL A 402 -11.81 32.82 -14.07
CA VAL A 402 -12.51 34.11 -13.97
C VAL A 402 -14.00 33.92 -13.65
N SER A 403 -14.69 35.00 -13.27
CA SER A 403 -16.10 34.97 -12.86
C SER A 403 -17.03 34.48 -13.97
N SER A 404 -16.74 34.82 -15.23
CA SER A 404 -17.51 34.39 -16.40
C SER A 404 -17.42 32.88 -16.67
N GLU A 405 -16.44 32.20 -16.10
CA GLU A 405 -16.19 30.76 -16.26
C GLU A 405 -16.70 29.94 -15.07
N ILE A 406 -16.45 30.42 -13.84
CA ILE A 406 -16.79 29.69 -12.62
C ILE A 406 -18.30 29.60 -12.39
N VAL A 407 -19.04 30.66 -12.69
CA VAL A 407 -20.48 30.74 -12.41
C VAL A 407 -21.27 29.74 -13.29
N PRO A 408 -21.10 29.71 -14.63
CA PRO A 408 -21.78 28.72 -15.47
C PRO A 408 -21.44 27.28 -15.09
N PHE A 409 -20.18 27.02 -14.75
CA PHE A 409 -19.74 25.69 -14.32
C PHE A 409 -20.53 25.21 -13.10
N PHE A 410 -20.68 26.04 -12.06
CA PHE A 410 -21.43 25.66 -10.86
C PHE A 410 -22.94 25.58 -11.09
N GLU A 411 -23.51 26.44 -11.94
CA GLU A 411 -24.93 26.34 -12.30
C GLU A 411 -25.23 25.03 -13.04
N ASP A 412 -24.40 24.66 -14.01
CA ASP A 412 -24.54 23.41 -14.74
C ASP A 412 -24.33 22.20 -13.83
N LEU A 413 -23.32 22.24 -12.98
CA LEU A 413 -23.07 21.20 -12.00
C LEU A 413 -24.29 21.01 -11.07
N LYS A 414 -24.89 22.11 -10.59
CA LYS A 414 -26.10 22.07 -9.75
C LYS A 414 -27.33 21.56 -10.48
N LYS A 415 -27.52 21.91 -11.76
CA LYS A 415 -28.67 21.44 -12.57
C LYS A 415 -28.57 19.94 -12.85
N LYS A 416 -27.36 19.45 -13.07
CA LYS A 416 -27.10 18.07 -13.54
C LYS A 416 -26.78 17.09 -12.42
N THR A 417 -26.41 17.60 -11.23
CA THR A 417 -26.24 16.81 -10.02
C THR A 417 -27.54 16.81 -9.21
N ARG A 418 -28.03 15.63 -8.80
CA ARG A 418 -29.23 15.50 -7.97
C ARG A 418 -29.04 16.00 -6.53
N ASP A 419 -27.79 15.98 -6.07
CA ASP A 419 -27.39 16.36 -4.71
C ASP A 419 -27.13 17.86 -4.56
N LYS A 420 -27.17 18.34 -3.31
CA LYS A 420 -26.82 19.73 -3.01
C LYS A 420 -25.31 19.92 -3.16
N VAL A 421 -24.91 20.71 -4.15
CA VAL A 421 -23.53 21.14 -4.36
C VAL A 421 -23.19 22.28 -3.38
N GLY A 422 -22.02 22.23 -2.76
CA GLY A 422 -21.51 23.29 -1.90
C GLY A 422 -19.99 23.42 -1.97
N ILE A 423 -19.47 24.58 -1.59
CA ILE A 423 -18.04 24.89 -1.56
C ILE A 423 -17.58 25.00 -0.12
N GLU A 424 -16.47 24.33 0.19
CA GLU A 424 -15.82 24.36 1.50
C GLU A 424 -14.41 24.93 1.37
N GLY A 425 -14.17 26.03 2.08
CA GLY A 425 -12.85 26.65 2.19
C GLY A 425 -12.06 26.09 3.37
N SER A 426 -10.75 25.92 3.20
CA SER A 426 -9.83 25.55 4.28
C SER A 426 -8.48 26.25 4.06
N ILE A 427 -7.72 26.49 5.12
CA ILE A 427 -6.37 27.03 5.04
C ILE A 427 -5.39 25.91 5.40
N VAL A 428 -4.60 25.51 4.41
CA VAL A 428 -3.68 24.37 4.51
C VAL A 428 -2.29 24.76 4.00
N VAL A 429 -1.29 23.95 4.36
CA VAL A 429 0.03 24.05 3.76
C VAL A 429 0.00 23.53 2.32
N THR A 430 0.36 24.40 1.39
CA THR A 430 0.47 24.11 -0.06
C THR A 430 1.92 23.83 -0.45
N GLY A 431 2.87 24.55 0.15
CA GLY A 431 4.32 24.34 0.02
C GLY A 431 4.92 23.90 1.36
N VAL A 432 5.33 22.63 1.45
CA VAL A 432 5.74 22.02 2.73
C VAL A 432 7.20 22.27 3.06
N TYR A 433 7.45 22.80 4.25
CA TYR A 433 8.74 22.80 4.93
C TYR A 433 8.66 21.85 6.13
N HIS A 434 9.45 20.76 6.13
CA HIS A 434 9.32 19.65 7.09
C HIS A 434 9.91 19.94 8.48
N ASP A 435 9.72 21.17 8.98
CA ASP A 435 9.95 21.54 10.38
C ASP A 435 8.62 21.90 11.05
N TYR A 436 8.27 21.10 12.06
CA TYR A 436 7.07 21.24 12.88
C TYR A 436 7.41 21.50 14.35
N SER A 437 8.66 21.87 14.65
CA SER A 437 9.19 21.99 16.02
C SER A 437 8.72 23.25 16.73
N GLN A 438 8.05 24.14 15.99
CA GLN A 438 7.66 25.45 16.48
C GLN A 438 6.48 25.31 17.43
N VAL A 439 6.77 25.49 18.72
CA VAL A 439 5.78 25.51 19.81
C VAL A 439 5.48 26.94 20.27
N GLN A 440 5.66 27.89 19.35
CA GLN A 440 5.64 29.35 19.52
C GLN A 440 4.80 29.82 20.73
N LYS A 441 5.50 30.28 21.79
CA LYS A 441 4.91 31.07 22.89
C LYS A 441 4.75 32.55 22.52
N ARG A 442 5.37 33.01 21.42
CA ARG A 442 5.47 34.44 21.02
C ARG A 442 4.51 34.85 19.88
N ASP A 443 4.10 33.93 19.00
CA ASP A 443 3.17 34.24 17.89
C ASP A 443 1.68 34.16 18.27
N LYS A 444 1.31 34.52 19.50
CA LYS A 444 -0.11 34.83 19.82
C LYS A 444 -0.59 36.13 19.12
N VAL A 445 0.01 36.46 17.99
CA VAL A 445 -0.30 37.63 17.18
C VAL A 445 -1.34 37.16 16.17
N CYS A 446 -2.61 37.22 16.56
CA CYS A 446 -3.75 36.88 15.71
C CYS A 446 -3.69 37.61 14.37
N ALA A 447 -3.09 38.81 14.32
CA ALA A 447 -2.89 39.62 13.13
C ALA A 447 -2.04 38.94 12.04
N THR A 448 -1.25 37.90 12.34
CA THR A 448 -0.51 37.15 11.30
C THR A 448 -1.46 36.45 10.32
N CYS A 449 -2.63 36.01 10.82
CA CYS A 449 -3.64 35.33 10.01
C CYS A 449 -4.89 36.20 9.80
N HIS A 450 -5.23 37.07 10.75
CA HIS A 450 -6.38 37.98 10.67
C HIS A 450 -6.00 39.37 10.15
N SER A 451 -5.07 39.42 9.20
CA SER A 451 -4.66 40.61 8.46
C SER A 451 -5.05 40.45 6.99
N GLU A 452 -5.35 41.57 6.32
CA GLU A 452 -5.55 41.59 4.86
C GLU A 452 -4.29 41.12 4.10
N ASP A 453 -3.11 41.23 4.72
CA ASP A 453 -1.82 40.82 4.17
C ASP A 453 -1.44 39.37 4.53
N ALA A 454 -2.35 38.59 5.12
CA ALA A 454 -2.01 37.23 5.51
C ALA A 454 -1.59 36.40 4.27
N PRO A 455 -0.48 35.62 4.32
CA PRO A 455 0.13 35.01 3.14
C PRO A 455 -0.82 34.14 2.30
N PHE A 456 -1.82 33.51 2.93
CA PHE A 456 -2.75 32.62 2.24
C PHE A 456 -3.78 33.37 1.37
N TYR A 457 -4.03 34.66 1.58
CA TYR A 457 -4.89 35.46 0.69
C TYR A 457 -4.29 35.67 -0.70
N GLN A 458 -2.97 35.56 -0.81
CA GLN A 458 -2.25 35.67 -2.09
C GLN A 458 -2.17 34.32 -2.83
N SER A 459 -2.60 33.22 -2.20
CA SER A 459 -2.45 31.85 -2.69
C SER A 459 -3.74 31.06 -2.50
N MET A 460 -4.71 31.27 -3.38
CA MET A 460 -6.02 30.61 -3.34
C MET A 460 -6.18 29.62 -4.50
N TYR A 461 -6.73 28.44 -4.21
CA TYR A 461 -6.88 27.35 -5.18
C TYR A 461 -8.24 26.70 -5.12
N LEU A 462 -8.88 26.50 -6.27
CA LEU A 462 -10.00 25.59 -6.42
C LEU A 462 -9.49 24.19 -6.75
N VAL A 463 -9.91 23.19 -5.96
CA VAL A 463 -9.52 21.78 -6.16
C VAL A 463 -10.55 21.08 -7.01
N LEU A 464 -10.11 20.54 -8.14
CA LEU A 464 -10.95 19.79 -9.07
C LEU A 464 -10.49 18.33 -9.13
N PRO A 465 -11.43 17.36 -9.02
CA PRO A 465 -11.10 15.96 -9.17
C PRO A 465 -10.77 15.65 -10.64
N GLU A 466 -9.72 14.86 -10.86
CA GLU A 466 -9.29 14.41 -12.18
C GLU A 466 -9.30 12.87 -12.20
N GLU A 467 -9.26 12.27 -13.40
CA GLU A 467 -9.14 10.79 -13.54
C GLU A 467 -7.94 10.23 -12.76
N LYS A 468 -6.86 11.03 -12.65
CA LYS A 468 -5.65 10.71 -11.90
C LYS A 468 -5.34 11.81 -10.88
N GLY A 469 -6.00 11.78 -9.73
CA GLY A 469 -5.74 12.67 -8.59
C GLY A 469 -6.55 13.96 -8.66
N PHE A 470 -5.91 15.10 -8.42
CA PHE A 470 -6.57 16.40 -8.33
C PHE A 470 -5.76 17.48 -9.05
N SER A 471 -6.46 18.48 -9.57
CA SER A 471 -5.89 19.71 -10.10
C SER A 471 -6.13 20.86 -9.14
N TYR A 472 -5.09 21.63 -8.82
CA TYR A 472 -5.19 22.86 -8.03
C TYR A 472 -5.17 24.03 -9.00
N MET A 473 -6.32 24.68 -9.19
CA MET A 473 -6.44 25.82 -10.08
C MET A 473 -6.38 27.13 -9.32
N PRO A 474 -5.42 28.02 -9.63
CA PRO A 474 -5.37 29.34 -9.02
C PRO A 474 -6.68 30.09 -9.26
N VAL A 475 -7.22 30.67 -8.20
CA VAL A 475 -8.46 31.46 -8.25
C VAL A 475 -8.26 32.75 -7.46
N LYS A 476 -8.87 33.85 -7.88
CA LYS A 476 -8.86 35.10 -7.08
C LYS A 476 -10.01 35.11 -6.08
N GLY A 477 -9.81 35.75 -4.92
CA GLY A 477 -10.87 35.91 -3.92
C GLY A 477 -12.14 36.58 -4.48
N THR A 478 -11.98 37.60 -5.34
CA THR A 478 -13.08 38.28 -6.04
C THR A 478 -13.88 37.35 -6.94
N VAL A 479 -13.23 36.37 -7.57
CA VAL A 479 -13.92 35.39 -8.44
C VAL A 479 -14.79 34.46 -7.59
N LEU A 480 -14.34 34.09 -6.39
CA LEU A 480 -15.13 33.24 -5.48
C LEU A 480 -16.31 33.98 -4.85
N SER A 481 -16.23 35.29 -4.63
CA SER A 481 -17.38 36.06 -4.13
C SER A 481 -18.49 36.25 -5.15
N THR A 482 -18.21 35.99 -6.45
CA THR A 482 -19.26 35.94 -7.49
C THR A 482 -20.06 34.65 -7.50
N VAL A 483 -19.63 33.62 -6.76
CA VAL A 483 -20.37 32.36 -6.64
C VAL A 483 -21.62 32.59 -5.79
N PRO A 484 -22.80 32.06 -6.18
CA PRO A 484 -24.02 32.23 -5.39
C PRO A 484 -23.82 31.88 -3.92
N SER A 485 -24.22 32.79 -3.01
CA SER A 485 -24.09 32.61 -1.56
C SER A 485 -24.74 31.30 -1.06
N SER A 486 -25.75 30.79 -1.78
CA SER A 486 -26.36 29.48 -1.55
C SER A 486 -25.43 28.26 -1.67
N LEU A 487 -24.26 28.43 -2.31
CA LEU A 487 -23.22 27.40 -2.45
C LEU A 487 -22.12 27.53 -1.39
N GLY A 488 -21.97 28.68 -0.75
CA GLY A 488 -20.97 28.91 0.29
C GLY A 488 -21.43 28.29 1.61
N VAL A 489 -20.76 27.23 2.04
CA VAL A 489 -21.06 26.60 3.34
C VAL A 489 -20.01 27.07 4.34
N ASN A 490 -20.38 28.07 5.15
CA ASN A 490 -19.69 28.49 6.39
C ASN A 490 -18.34 29.23 6.27
N PHE A 491 -17.93 29.72 5.10
CA PHE A 491 -16.66 30.43 4.96
C PHE A 491 -16.83 31.84 4.36
N PHE A 492 -16.61 32.87 5.17
CA PHE A 492 -16.51 34.25 4.70
C PHE A 492 -15.05 34.58 4.40
N LEU A 493 -14.77 35.04 3.17
CA LEU A 493 -13.47 35.62 2.82
C LEU A 493 -13.29 36.92 3.61
N LEU A 494 -12.72 36.83 4.81
CA LEU A 494 -12.16 37.97 5.50
C LEU A 494 -11.13 38.62 4.57
N GLY A 495 -11.22 39.92 4.31
CA GLY A 495 -10.34 40.61 3.35
C GLY A 495 -11.01 41.09 2.06
N GLU A 496 -12.34 41.08 1.96
CA GLU A 496 -12.97 42.05 1.05
C GLU A 496 -12.67 43.45 1.59
N THR A 497 -11.66 44.09 1.00
CA THR A 497 -11.27 45.46 1.33
C THR A 497 -12.46 46.39 1.11
N LYS A 498 -12.63 47.38 2.00
CA LYS A 498 -13.59 48.48 1.80
C LYS A 498 -13.48 49.03 0.39
N MET A 499 -14.61 49.42 -0.19
CA MET A 499 -14.62 50.06 -1.50
C MET A 499 -13.69 51.29 -1.51
N ARG A 500 -12.72 51.29 -2.42
CA ARG A 500 -11.81 52.43 -2.60
C ARG A 500 -12.33 53.35 -3.70
N TRP A 501 -11.95 54.63 -3.64
CA TRP A 501 -12.30 55.59 -4.70
C TRP A 501 -11.76 55.19 -6.08
N SER A 502 -10.65 54.45 -6.15
CA SER A 502 -10.14 53.86 -7.40
C SER A 502 -11.14 52.88 -8.03
N ASP A 503 -11.83 52.10 -7.21
CA ASP A 503 -12.78 51.08 -7.67
C ASP A 503 -14.03 51.74 -8.25
N VAL A 504 -14.53 52.79 -7.59
CA VAL A 504 -15.66 53.60 -8.09
C VAL A 504 -15.31 54.28 -9.41
N LYS A 505 -14.10 54.86 -9.52
CA LYS A 505 -13.62 55.47 -10.76
C LYS A 505 -13.47 54.45 -11.88
N ALA A 506 -12.91 53.27 -11.60
CA ALA A 506 -12.79 52.18 -12.57
C ALA A 506 -14.17 51.72 -13.06
N PHE A 507 -15.13 51.57 -12.15
CA PHE A 507 -16.50 51.18 -12.48
C PHE A 507 -17.26 52.23 -13.33
N LEU A 508 -17.12 53.52 -12.98
CA LEU A 508 -17.75 54.61 -13.72
C LEU A 508 -17.07 54.87 -15.08
N GLY A 509 -15.77 54.55 -15.20
CA GLY A 509 -15.00 54.70 -16.43
C GLY A 509 -15.15 53.54 -17.41
N ALA A 510 -15.52 52.34 -16.95
CA ALA A 510 -15.71 51.17 -17.79
C ALA A 510 -17.02 51.24 -18.59
N ARG A 511 -17.02 50.69 -19.81
CA ARG A 511 -18.20 50.57 -20.69
C ARG A 511 -18.30 49.16 -21.27
N GLY A 512 -19.51 48.75 -21.66
CA GLY A 512 -19.75 47.45 -22.30
C GLY A 512 -19.47 46.26 -21.37
N GLU A 513 -18.82 45.22 -21.90
CA GLU A 513 -18.52 43.98 -21.18
C GLU A 513 -17.60 44.19 -19.98
N ALA A 514 -16.57 45.04 -20.11
CA ALA A 514 -15.67 45.37 -19.01
C ALA A 514 -16.39 45.99 -17.81
N ARG A 515 -17.46 46.77 -18.05
CA ARG A 515 -18.28 47.33 -16.96
C ARG A 515 -19.09 46.22 -16.28
N ARG A 516 -19.62 45.27 -17.05
CA ARG A 516 -20.38 44.11 -16.53
C ARG A 516 -19.50 43.19 -15.67
N GLU A 517 -18.27 42.96 -16.12
CA GLU A 517 -17.30 42.15 -15.40
C GLU A 517 -16.89 42.81 -14.08
N LEU A 518 -16.56 44.11 -14.09
CA LEU A 518 -16.33 44.90 -12.87
C LEU A 518 -17.54 44.90 -11.93
N LEU A 519 -18.77 44.96 -12.47
CA LEU A 519 -20.00 44.92 -11.68
C LEU A 519 -20.13 43.63 -10.87
N GLN A 520 -19.70 42.51 -11.47
CA GLN A 520 -19.67 41.19 -10.84
C GLN A 520 -18.48 41.06 -9.87
N GLU A 521 -17.28 41.49 -10.26
CA GLU A 521 -16.08 41.41 -9.42
C GLU A 521 -16.14 42.26 -8.14
N LEU A 522 -16.95 43.33 -8.13
CA LEU A 522 -17.15 44.17 -6.95
C LEU A 522 -17.80 43.43 -5.77
N GLY A 523 -18.52 42.32 -6.00
CA GLY A 523 -18.94 41.38 -4.96
C GLY A 523 -19.66 42.01 -3.76
N PHE A 524 -19.22 41.71 -2.53
CA PHE A 524 -19.83 42.24 -1.30
C PHE A 524 -19.49 43.73 -1.05
N ARG A 525 -18.56 44.34 -1.78
CA ARG A 525 -18.29 45.79 -1.66
C ARG A 525 -19.51 46.67 -2.00
N TRP A 526 -20.50 46.13 -2.71
CA TRP A 526 -21.79 46.82 -2.93
C TRP A 526 -22.52 47.15 -1.61
N VAL A 527 -22.26 46.40 -0.53
CA VAL A 527 -22.82 46.69 0.79
C VAL A 527 -22.31 48.03 1.33
N ASP A 528 -21.07 48.43 1.01
CA ASP A 528 -20.53 49.74 1.41
C ASP A 528 -21.31 50.88 0.71
N ILE A 529 -21.60 50.74 -0.59
CA ILE A 529 -22.42 51.72 -1.34
C ILE A 529 -23.83 51.78 -0.77
N ALA A 530 -24.45 50.63 -0.52
CA ALA A 530 -25.79 50.56 0.06
C ALA A 530 -25.84 51.22 1.44
N GLY A 531 -24.80 51.01 2.27
CA GLY A 531 -24.63 51.65 3.57
C GLY A 531 -24.49 53.16 3.46
N ILE A 532 -23.69 53.67 2.51
CA ILE A 532 -23.56 55.12 2.26
C ILE A 532 -24.91 55.72 1.82
N PHE A 533 -25.62 55.08 0.90
CA PHE A 533 -26.95 55.51 0.46
C PHE A 533 -27.95 55.52 1.63
N LEU A 534 -27.92 54.50 2.49
CA LEU A 534 -28.75 54.45 3.68
C LEU A 534 -28.44 55.61 4.63
N CYS A 535 -27.16 55.89 4.89
CA CYS A 535 -26.76 57.04 5.72
C CYS A 535 -27.23 58.37 5.13
N LEU A 536 -27.09 58.57 3.81
CA LEU A 536 -27.57 59.77 3.12
C LEU A 536 -29.10 59.88 3.18
N ALA A 537 -29.83 58.77 2.99
CA ALA A 537 -31.28 58.73 3.09
C ALA A 537 -31.76 59.08 4.51
N VAL A 538 -31.08 58.56 5.55
CA VAL A 538 -31.37 58.90 6.95
C VAL A 538 -31.12 60.39 7.20
N LEU A 539 -29.98 60.94 6.75
CA LEU A 539 -29.69 62.37 6.89
C LEU A 539 -30.74 63.23 6.17
N PHE A 540 -31.14 62.85 4.97
CA PHE A 540 -32.17 63.54 4.20
C PHE A 540 -33.53 63.52 4.93
N LEU A 541 -33.93 62.37 5.46
CA LEU A 541 -35.16 62.23 6.26
C LEU A 541 -35.11 63.08 7.54
N VAL A 542 -33.96 63.14 8.21
CA VAL A 542 -33.74 64.01 9.38
C VAL A 542 -33.87 65.48 8.97
N CYS A 543 -33.28 65.91 7.86
CA CYS A 543 -33.42 67.27 7.34
C CYS A 543 -34.88 67.61 7.00
N ILE A 544 -35.60 66.70 6.33
CA ILE A 544 -37.04 66.86 6.06
C ILE A 544 -37.80 66.98 7.37
N HIS A 545 -37.53 66.11 8.35
CA HIS A 545 -38.20 66.16 9.64
C HIS A 545 -37.97 67.49 10.36
N ILE A 546 -36.74 68.02 10.34
CA ILE A 546 -36.40 69.33 10.90
C ILE A 546 -37.16 70.45 10.16
N ILE A 547 -37.16 70.44 8.83
CA ILE A 547 -37.87 71.44 8.02
C ILE A 547 -39.38 71.39 8.30
N LEU A 548 -39.98 70.21 8.32
CA LEU A 548 -41.39 70.03 8.67
C LEU A 548 -41.68 70.56 10.08
N ARG A 549 -40.79 70.32 11.05
CA ARG A 549 -40.95 70.83 12.41
C ARG A 549 -40.82 72.35 12.51
N VAL A 550 -40.04 72.98 11.63
CA VAL A 550 -39.90 74.44 11.55
C VAL A 550 -41.09 75.07 10.83
N VAL A 551 -41.55 74.46 9.73
CA VAL A 551 -42.61 75.00 8.86
C VAL A 551 -44.01 74.74 9.41
N PHE A 552 -44.26 73.57 10.01
CA PHE A 552 -45.57 73.18 10.56
C PHE A 552 -45.68 73.36 12.08
N ARG A 553 -44.77 74.13 12.68
CA ARG A 553 -44.91 74.58 14.07
C ARG A 553 -46.10 75.56 14.18
N ARG A 554 -47.28 74.99 14.43
CA ARG A 554 -48.30 75.59 15.29
C ARG A 554 -48.17 74.96 16.67
#